data_AF-A0A259CYQ4-F1
#
_entry.id   AF-A0A259CYQ4-F1
#
_cell.length_a   1.000
_cell.length_b   1.000
_cell.length_c   1.000
_cell.angle_alpha   90.00
_cell.angle_beta   90.00
_cell.angle_gamma   90.00
#
_symmetry.space_group_name_H-M   'P 1'
#
loop_
_entity.id
_entity.type
_entity.pdbx_description
1 polymer ?
#
loop_
_entity_poly.entity_id
_entity_poly.type
_entity_poly.pdbx_seq_one_letter_code
_entity_poly.pdbx_strand_id
1 'polypeptide(L)'
;MKFYPKIIALFVIPFLIGLMFSEPSFSAEKKDKAARKAALMMQKMKQDMDAMQAQFATEKKTLEDQIKAETEAKALVEEKLSATEAKARSLSATLAKTQNEKAALDTQLTETKAILASTQTSLADLKIQHQKALADLDFNDGQRKTLSSNLADTTKNLNTCEEKNGKLYAYGKDLIQIYDDPSRYEAVMRKEKFFQLKRVELENILQNQQDKLDEARFVRPSKPY
;
A
#
# COMPACT_ATOMS: atom_id res chain seq x y z
N MET A 1 6.00 -54.02 11.65
CA MET A 1 6.02 -55.43 12.10
C MET A 1 4.59 -55.96 12.18
N LYS A 2 4.30 -57.10 11.53
CA LYS A 2 3.24 -58.09 11.87
C LYS A 2 3.23 -59.18 10.79
N PHE A 3 3.97 -60.27 11.04
CA PHE A 3 3.88 -61.53 10.31
C PHE A 3 3.10 -62.53 11.18
N TYR A 4 2.32 -63.43 10.57
CA TYR A 4 2.07 -64.81 11.03
C TYR A 4 1.29 -65.60 9.93
N PRO A 5 1.20 -66.95 9.98
CA PRO A 5 1.37 -67.77 8.76
C PRO A 5 0.18 -68.71 8.49
N LYS A 6 0.36 -69.68 7.59
CA LYS A 6 -0.45 -70.90 7.54
C LYS A 6 0.43 -72.15 7.57
N ILE A 7 -0.01 -73.14 8.34
CA ILE A 7 0.56 -74.49 8.51
C ILE A 7 -0.59 -75.47 8.25
N ILE A 8 -0.29 -76.62 7.62
CA ILE A 8 -1.05 -77.91 7.53
C ILE A 8 -0.20 -78.77 6.53
N ALA A 9 0.41 -79.92 6.82
CA ALA A 9 0.02 -81.18 7.51
C ALA A 9 -0.98 -82.03 6.69
N LEU A 10 -1.00 -83.37 6.59
CA LEU A 10 -0.06 -84.49 6.86
C LEU A 10 -0.64 -85.75 6.13
N PHE A 11 -0.12 -86.97 6.36
CA PHE A 11 -0.49 -88.31 5.82
C PHE A 11 0.21 -88.73 4.50
N VAL A 12 0.88 -89.89 4.31
CA VAL A 12 1.06 -91.20 5.02
C VAL A 12 0.10 -92.35 4.60
N ILE A 13 0.45 -93.09 3.52
CA ILE A 13 0.85 -94.55 3.42
C ILE A 13 0.32 -95.52 4.54
N PRO A 14 0.00 -96.85 4.35
CA PRO A 14 0.19 -97.81 3.22
C PRO A 14 -1.01 -98.76 2.84
N PHE A 15 -0.87 -99.58 1.78
CA PHE A 15 -1.27 -101.03 1.70
C PHE A 15 -0.69 -101.69 0.40
N LEU A 16 -0.26 -102.96 0.17
CA LEU A 16 0.11 -104.22 0.90
C LEU A 16 -0.70 -105.55 0.69
N ILE A 17 0.05 -106.68 0.66
CA ILE A 17 -0.32 -108.13 0.79
C ILE A 17 -1.01 -108.87 -0.39
N GLY A 18 -0.54 -110.11 -0.69
CA GLY A 18 -1.23 -111.15 -1.51
C GLY A 18 -0.38 -111.83 -2.62
N LEU A 19 0.67 -112.61 -2.35
CA LEU A 19 0.75 -114.05 -1.99
C LEU A 19 0.34 -115.11 -3.05
N MET A 20 1.36 -115.88 -3.52
CA MET A 20 1.40 -117.31 -3.99
C MET A 20 0.43 -117.78 -5.12
N PHE A 21 0.85 -118.50 -6.18
CA PHE A 21 1.56 -119.79 -6.19
C PHE A 21 2.08 -120.21 -7.60
N SER A 22 3.09 -121.11 -7.62
CA SER A 22 3.43 -122.16 -8.61
C SER A 22 3.73 -121.85 -10.10
N GLU A 23 4.93 -122.27 -10.54
CA GLU A 23 5.23 -122.76 -11.91
C GLU A 23 4.99 -124.30 -11.98
N PRO A 24 4.95 -124.97 -13.16
CA PRO A 24 6.16 -125.20 -13.97
C PRO A 24 6.01 -125.14 -15.52
N SER A 25 7.08 -124.71 -16.18
CA SER A 25 7.66 -125.22 -17.43
C SER A 25 6.80 -126.01 -18.45
N PHE A 26 6.46 -125.42 -19.60
CA PHE A 26 7.03 -125.75 -20.94
C PHE A 26 6.31 -125.05 -22.12
N SER A 27 7.04 -124.27 -22.93
CA SER A 27 6.93 -124.18 -24.41
C SER A 27 7.55 -122.88 -24.95
N ALA A 28 8.65 -122.98 -25.70
CA ALA A 28 9.47 -121.85 -26.11
C ALA A 28 9.07 -121.23 -27.48
N GLU A 29 7.84 -120.73 -27.62
CA GLU A 29 7.37 -120.17 -28.92
C GLU A 29 6.54 -118.88 -28.82
N LYS A 30 6.54 -118.20 -27.65
CA LYS A 30 5.75 -116.96 -27.43
C LYS A 30 6.54 -115.71 -27.01
N LYS A 31 7.88 -115.79 -26.97
CA LYS A 31 8.74 -114.64 -26.61
C LYS A 31 8.61 -113.46 -27.60
N ASP A 32 8.53 -113.72 -28.91
CA ASP A 32 8.43 -112.65 -29.92
C ASP A 32 7.14 -111.82 -29.78
N LYS A 33 6.01 -112.43 -29.45
CA LYS A 33 4.72 -111.71 -29.33
C LYS A 33 4.68 -110.78 -28.10
N ALA A 34 5.41 -111.12 -27.03
CA ALA A 34 5.63 -110.23 -25.89
C ALA A 34 6.62 -109.11 -26.24
N ALA A 35 7.74 -109.44 -26.89
CA ALA A 35 8.74 -108.47 -27.35
C ALA A 35 8.14 -107.43 -28.32
N ARG A 36 7.33 -107.86 -29.30
CA ARG A 36 6.60 -106.95 -30.21
C ARG A 36 5.60 -106.06 -29.47
N LYS A 37 4.90 -106.56 -28.45
CA LYS A 37 4.02 -105.71 -27.62
C LYS A 37 4.81 -104.66 -26.86
N ALA A 38 5.94 -105.03 -26.25
CA ALA A 38 6.84 -104.10 -25.58
C ALA A 38 7.44 -103.07 -26.54
N ALA A 39 7.86 -103.49 -27.74
CA ALA A 39 8.37 -102.60 -28.78
C ALA A 39 7.31 -101.60 -29.29
N LEU A 40 6.05 -102.04 -29.48
CA LEU A 40 4.92 -101.15 -29.78
C LEU A 40 4.63 -100.17 -28.64
N MET A 41 4.73 -100.61 -27.39
CA MET A 41 4.55 -99.76 -26.21
C MET A 41 5.68 -98.72 -26.11
N MET A 42 6.92 -99.11 -26.40
CA MET A 42 8.10 -98.25 -26.42
C MET A 42 8.08 -97.28 -27.61
N GLN A 43 7.61 -97.71 -28.79
CA GLN A 43 7.42 -96.85 -29.96
C GLN A 43 6.31 -95.81 -29.69
N LYS A 44 5.19 -96.23 -29.08
CA LYS A 44 4.13 -95.30 -28.69
C LYS A 44 4.60 -94.33 -27.60
N MET A 45 5.26 -94.83 -26.54
CA MET A 45 5.85 -93.99 -25.49
C MET A 45 6.89 -93.00 -26.06
N LYS A 46 7.60 -93.38 -27.13
CA LYS A 46 8.48 -92.45 -27.84
C LYS A 46 7.69 -91.39 -28.62
N GLN A 47 6.64 -91.76 -29.36
CA GLN A 47 5.77 -90.77 -30.01
C GLN A 47 5.07 -89.84 -29.01
N ASP A 48 4.63 -90.37 -27.86
CA ASP A 48 4.03 -89.60 -26.78
C ASP A 48 5.07 -88.64 -26.15
N MET A 49 6.33 -89.07 -25.98
CA MET A 49 7.45 -88.19 -25.58
C MET A 49 7.80 -87.13 -26.64
N ASP A 50 7.90 -87.50 -27.91
CA ASP A 50 8.21 -86.58 -29.02
C ASP A 50 7.09 -85.52 -29.14
N ALA A 51 5.82 -85.92 -28.97
CA ALA A 51 4.67 -85.03 -28.95
C ALA A 51 4.62 -84.13 -27.69
N MET A 52 4.91 -84.69 -26.51
CA MET A 52 5.00 -83.93 -25.25
C MET A 52 6.16 -82.91 -25.30
N GLN A 53 7.29 -83.28 -25.90
CA GLN A 53 8.44 -82.40 -26.10
C GLN A 53 8.13 -81.29 -27.13
N ALA A 54 7.34 -81.59 -28.17
CA ALA A 54 6.81 -80.58 -29.09
C ALA A 54 5.84 -79.62 -28.40
N GLN A 55 4.93 -80.13 -27.56
CA GLN A 55 4.01 -79.31 -26.75
C GLN A 55 4.80 -78.37 -25.82
N PHE A 56 5.76 -78.90 -25.06
CA PHE A 56 6.65 -78.08 -24.22
C PHE A 56 7.42 -77.03 -25.01
N ALA A 57 7.85 -77.32 -26.24
CA ALA A 57 8.50 -76.33 -27.11
C ALA A 57 7.54 -75.22 -27.54
N THR A 58 6.28 -75.55 -27.87
CA THR A 58 5.26 -74.54 -28.21
C THR A 58 4.80 -73.72 -27.02
N GLU A 59 4.58 -74.33 -25.85
CA GLU A 59 4.23 -73.61 -24.61
C GLU A 59 5.37 -72.71 -24.17
N LYS A 60 6.61 -73.22 -24.15
CA LYS A 60 7.79 -72.41 -23.82
C LYS A 60 7.92 -71.21 -24.75
N LYS A 61 7.77 -71.38 -26.07
CA LYS A 61 7.81 -70.26 -27.01
C LYS A 61 6.69 -69.26 -26.74
N THR A 62 5.46 -69.74 -26.50
CA THR A 62 4.30 -68.88 -26.21
C THR A 62 4.52 -68.06 -24.94
N LEU A 63 5.10 -68.67 -23.89
CA LEU A 63 5.48 -67.98 -22.66
C LEU A 63 6.63 -66.99 -22.87
N GLU A 64 7.67 -67.34 -23.66
CA GLU A 64 8.75 -66.40 -24.00
C GLU A 64 8.24 -65.19 -24.79
N ASP A 65 7.31 -65.38 -25.72
CA ASP A 65 6.73 -64.29 -26.52
C ASP A 65 5.72 -63.44 -25.70
N GLN A 66 4.96 -64.05 -24.77
CA GLN A 66 4.16 -63.32 -23.78
C GLN A 66 5.02 -62.49 -22.81
N ILE A 67 6.11 -63.06 -22.29
CA ILE A 67 7.04 -62.36 -21.38
C ILE A 67 7.67 -61.15 -22.07
N LYS A 68 8.04 -61.25 -23.35
CA LYS A 68 8.52 -60.10 -24.14
C LYS A 68 7.45 -59.01 -24.23
N ALA A 69 6.23 -59.37 -24.65
CA ALA A 69 5.13 -58.43 -24.82
C ALA A 69 4.77 -57.70 -23.50
N GLU A 70 4.69 -58.42 -22.38
CA GLU A 70 4.48 -57.83 -21.04
C GLU A 70 5.66 -56.94 -20.61
N THR A 71 6.90 -57.32 -20.93
CA THR A 71 8.09 -56.51 -20.60
C THR A 71 8.13 -55.20 -21.40
N GLU A 72 7.81 -55.25 -22.70
CA GLU A 72 7.71 -54.09 -23.58
C GLU A 72 6.53 -53.18 -23.18
N ALA A 73 5.37 -53.75 -22.88
CA ALA A 73 4.22 -53.02 -22.38
C ALA A 73 4.50 -52.34 -21.03
N LYS A 74 5.17 -53.03 -20.10
CA LYS A 74 5.57 -52.47 -18.80
C LYS A 74 6.58 -51.33 -18.97
N ALA A 75 7.58 -51.47 -19.85
CA ALA A 75 8.54 -50.40 -20.14
C ALA A 75 7.85 -49.14 -20.70
N LEU A 76 6.90 -49.31 -21.64
CA LEU A 76 6.08 -48.22 -22.16
C LEU A 76 5.17 -47.57 -21.10
N VAL A 77 4.73 -48.31 -20.08
CA VAL A 77 3.97 -47.77 -18.95
C VAL A 77 4.88 -47.02 -17.98
N GLU A 78 6.06 -47.54 -17.66
CA GLU A 78 7.05 -46.87 -16.80
C GLU A 78 7.58 -45.57 -17.44
N GLU A 79 7.81 -45.55 -18.76
CA GLU A 79 8.16 -44.32 -19.50
C GLU A 79 7.03 -43.28 -19.43
N LYS A 80 5.78 -43.69 -19.71
CA LYS A 80 4.62 -42.79 -19.67
C LYS A 80 4.35 -42.26 -18.26
N LEU A 81 4.52 -43.10 -17.23
CA LEU A 81 4.38 -42.71 -15.82
C LEU A 81 5.46 -41.69 -15.42
N SER A 82 6.73 -41.94 -15.79
CA SER A 82 7.83 -41.00 -15.61
C SER A 82 7.52 -39.65 -16.27
N ALA A 83 7.02 -39.66 -17.51
CA ALA A 83 6.66 -38.46 -18.25
C ALA A 83 5.46 -37.69 -17.66
N THR A 84 4.46 -38.38 -17.11
CA THR A 84 3.32 -37.72 -16.43
C THR A 84 3.71 -37.22 -15.03
N GLU A 85 4.55 -37.93 -14.29
CA GLU A 85 5.10 -37.44 -13.02
C GLU A 85 5.96 -36.18 -13.22
N ALA A 86 6.83 -36.16 -14.23
CA ALA A 86 7.62 -34.97 -14.56
C ALA A 86 6.73 -33.76 -14.88
N LYS A 87 5.66 -33.97 -15.66
CA LYS A 87 4.65 -32.93 -15.95
C LYS A 87 3.88 -32.50 -14.70
N ALA A 88 3.46 -33.42 -13.83
CA ALA A 88 2.76 -33.12 -12.60
C ALA A 88 3.63 -32.30 -11.62
N ARG A 89 4.91 -32.66 -11.48
CA ARG A 89 5.90 -31.91 -10.68
C ARG A 89 6.12 -30.50 -11.25
N SER A 90 6.24 -30.37 -12.58
CA SER A 90 6.37 -29.08 -13.26
C SER A 90 5.14 -28.19 -13.08
N LEU A 91 3.93 -28.72 -13.30
CA LEU A 91 2.67 -27.99 -13.11
C LEU A 91 2.46 -27.58 -11.66
N SER A 92 2.80 -28.44 -10.69
CA SER A 92 2.75 -28.12 -9.25
C SER A 92 3.69 -26.96 -8.90
N ALA A 93 4.94 -27.00 -9.38
CA ALA A 93 5.90 -25.92 -9.18
C ALA A 93 5.44 -24.60 -9.84
N THR A 94 4.86 -24.66 -11.04
CA THR A 94 4.28 -23.48 -11.71
C THR A 94 3.09 -22.92 -10.93
N LEU A 95 2.18 -23.77 -10.45
CA LEU A 95 1.00 -23.35 -9.68
C LEU A 95 1.40 -22.71 -8.35
N ALA A 96 2.37 -23.29 -7.62
CA ALA A 96 2.91 -22.71 -6.39
C ALA A 96 3.58 -21.36 -6.66
N LYS A 97 4.35 -21.23 -7.76
CA LYS A 97 4.92 -19.95 -8.19
C LYS A 97 3.82 -18.91 -8.46
N THR A 98 2.81 -19.24 -9.25
CA THR A 98 1.71 -18.33 -9.59
C THR A 98 0.88 -17.93 -8.38
N GLN A 99 0.69 -18.81 -7.39
CA GLN A 99 0.06 -18.47 -6.12
C GLN A 99 0.88 -17.46 -5.32
N ASN A 100 2.21 -17.64 -5.26
CA ASN A 100 3.11 -16.70 -4.58
C ASN A 100 3.16 -15.33 -5.29
N GLU A 101 3.24 -15.31 -6.62
CA GLU A 101 3.18 -14.09 -7.43
C GLU A 101 1.84 -13.37 -7.25
N LYS A 102 0.72 -14.10 -7.22
CA LYS A 102 -0.60 -13.51 -6.91
C LYS A 102 -0.63 -12.90 -5.51
N ALA A 103 -0.17 -13.62 -4.48
CA ALA A 103 -0.18 -13.12 -3.10
C ALA A 103 0.68 -11.84 -2.95
N ALA A 104 1.82 -11.76 -3.64
CA ALA A 104 2.63 -10.56 -3.71
C ALA A 104 1.89 -9.39 -4.39
N LEU A 105 1.21 -9.65 -5.53
CA LEU A 105 0.43 -8.62 -6.24
C LEU A 105 -0.80 -8.15 -5.45
N ASP A 106 -1.53 -9.04 -4.78
CA ASP A 106 -2.64 -8.68 -3.89
C ASP A 106 -2.15 -7.82 -2.69
N THR A 107 -0.94 -8.09 -2.19
CA THR A 107 -0.28 -7.28 -1.15
C THR A 107 0.10 -5.89 -1.68
N GLN A 108 0.79 -5.81 -2.82
CA GLN A 108 1.13 -4.53 -3.47
C GLN A 108 -0.13 -3.71 -3.83
N LEU A 109 -1.21 -4.36 -4.26
CA LEU A 109 -2.47 -3.70 -4.60
C LEU A 109 -3.18 -3.12 -3.36
N THR A 110 -3.12 -3.80 -2.21
CA THR A 110 -3.69 -3.29 -0.95
C THR A 110 -2.84 -2.15 -0.37
N GLU A 111 -1.52 -2.27 -0.39
CA GLU A 111 -0.58 -1.20 -0.01
C GLU A 111 -0.76 0.05 -0.89
N THR A 112 -0.78 -0.10 -2.23
CA THR A 112 -0.98 1.00 -3.18
C THR A 112 -2.32 1.73 -2.94
N LYS A 113 -3.39 0.99 -2.62
CA LYS A 113 -4.69 1.58 -2.27
C LYS A 113 -4.64 2.38 -0.96
N ALA A 114 -3.92 1.88 0.05
CA ALA A 114 -3.74 2.60 1.32
C ALA A 114 -2.91 3.89 1.13
N ILE A 115 -1.82 3.82 0.35
CA ILE A 115 -0.99 4.99 0.00
C ILE A 115 -1.83 6.03 -0.78
N LEU A 116 -2.66 5.59 -1.73
CA LEU A 116 -3.53 6.48 -2.50
C LEU A 116 -4.57 7.19 -1.61
N ALA A 117 -5.26 6.46 -0.73
CA ALA A 117 -6.26 7.02 0.18
C ALA A 117 -5.62 7.99 1.20
N SER A 118 -4.43 7.66 1.73
CA SER A 118 -3.64 8.54 2.57
C SER A 118 -3.26 9.83 1.83
N THR A 119 -2.70 9.70 0.62
CA THR A 119 -2.29 10.83 -0.22
C THR A 119 -3.47 11.75 -0.59
N GLN A 120 -4.62 11.19 -0.92
CA GLN A 120 -5.86 11.95 -1.17
C GLN A 120 -6.31 12.74 0.07
N THR A 121 -6.19 12.13 1.26
CA THR A 121 -6.51 12.79 2.53
C THR A 121 -5.56 13.95 2.82
N SER A 122 -4.24 13.73 2.69
CA SER A 122 -3.23 14.79 2.88
C SER A 122 -3.37 15.93 1.86
N LEU A 123 -3.74 15.64 0.61
CA LEU A 123 -3.98 16.66 -0.41
C LEU A 123 -5.23 17.50 -0.08
N ALA A 124 -6.30 16.87 0.42
CA ALA A 124 -7.50 17.57 0.84
C ALA A 124 -7.23 18.49 2.04
N ASP A 125 -6.51 18.01 3.06
CA ASP A 125 -6.13 18.82 4.22
C ASP A 125 -5.19 19.97 3.83
N LEU A 126 -4.13 19.71 3.05
CA LEU A 126 -3.22 20.75 2.56
C LEU A 126 -3.95 21.84 1.76
N LYS A 127 -4.98 21.48 0.99
CA LYS A 127 -5.83 22.45 0.27
C LYS A 127 -6.63 23.33 1.24
N ILE A 128 -7.18 22.76 2.32
CA ILE A 128 -7.90 23.51 3.36
C ILE A 128 -6.92 24.45 4.11
N GLN A 129 -5.74 23.95 4.50
CA GLN A 129 -4.70 24.76 5.14
C GLN A 129 -4.26 25.92 4.24
N HIS A 130 -4.06 25.68 2.94
CA HIS A 130 -3.68 26.71 1.97
C HIS A 130 -4.79 27.76 1.79
N GLN A 131 -6.06 27.36 1.68
CA GLN A 131 -7.18 28.28 1.62
C GLN A 131 -7.29 29.16 2.88
N LYS A 132 -7.06 28.58 4.06
CA LYS A 132 -7.01 29.33 5.31
C LYS A 132 -5.85 30.33 5.31
N ALA A 133 -4.63 29.90 4.94
CA ALA A 133 -3.46 30.77 4.90
C ALA A 133 -3.62 31.97 3.96
N LEU A 134 -4.32 31.81 2.84
CA LEU A 134 -4.68 32.93 1.94
C LEU A 134 -5.67 33.92 2.60
N ALA A 135 -6.67 33.41 3.32
CA ALA A 135 -7.64 34.26 4.03
C ALA A 135 -6.99 35.01 5.22
N ASP A 136 -6.13 34.33 6.00
CA ASP A 136 -5.37 34.94 7.10
C ASP A 136 -4.41 36.04 6.58
N LEU A 137 -3.83 35.86 5.38
CA LEU A 137 -2.97 36.86 4.72
C LEU A 137 -3.75 38.09 4.25
N ASP A 138 -4.86 37.91 3.53
CA ASP A 138 -5.71 39.02 3.06
C ASP A 138 -6.26 39.85 4.24
N PHE A 139 -6.72 39.17 5.29
CA PHE A 139 -7.15 39.80 6.54
C PHE A 139 -6.01 40.61 7.19
N ASN A 140 -4.80 40.05 7.27
CA ASN A 140 -3.65 40.77 7.84
C ASN A 140 -3.26 42.00 7.01
N ASP A 141 -3.28 41.90 5.68
CA ASP A 141 -2.95 43.04 4.82
C ASP A 141 -4.02 44.14 4.88
N GLY A 142 -5.31 43.77 4.96
CA GLY A 142 -6.41 44.69 5.27
C GLY A 142 -6.24 45.40 6.62
N GLN A 143 -5.83 44.68 7.67
CA GLN A 143 -5.49 45.28 8.96
C GLN A 143 -4.28 46.22 8.86
N ARG A 144 -3.21 45.83 8.16
CA ARG A 144 -2.01 46.65 7.97
C ARG A 144 -2.31 47.95 7.21
N LYS A 145 -3.10 47.89 6.13
CA LYS A 145 -3.59 49.07 5.40
C LYS A 145 -4.39 50.00 6.32
N THR A 146 -5.31 49.45 7.10
CA THR A 146 -6.15 50.20 8.05
C THR A 146 -5.31 50.88 9.14
N LEU A 147 -4.36 50.16 9.74
CA LEU A 147 -3.44 50.69 10.74
C LEU A 147 -2.52 51.77 10.15
N SER A 148 -2.01 51.58 8.94
CA SER A 148 -1.17 52.56 8.25
C SER A 148 -1.92 53.87 7.95
N SER A 149 -3.20 53.78 7.54
CA SER A 149 -4.04 54.98 7.33
C SER A 149 -4.32 55.70 8.65
N ASN A 150 -4.75 54.96 9.68
CA ASN A 150 -5.03 55.52 11.00
C ASN A 150 -3.78 56.18 11.62
N LEU A 151 -2.59 55.60 11.41
CA LEU A 151 -1.32 56.18 11.86
C LEU A 151 -1.01 57.47 11.10
N ALA A 152 -1.11 57.49 9.78
CA ALA A 152 -0.88 58.68 8.97
C ALA A 152 -1.84 59.84 9.35
N ASP A 153 -3.13 59.54 9.52
CA ASP A 153 -4.13 60.49 10.01
C ASP A 153 -3.80 60.99 11.42
N THR A 154 -3.38 60.10 12.33
CA THR A 154 -3.04 60.46 13.70
C THR A 154 -1.79 61.36 13.75
N THR A 155 -0.73 61.04 13.00
CA THR A 155 0.47 61.87 12.87
C THR A 155 0.14 63.23 12.26
N LYS A 156 -0.68 63.29 11.19
CA LYS A 156 -1.12 64.57 10.60
C LYS A 156 -1.87 65.44 11.61
N ASN A 157 -2.78 64.85 12.38
CA ASN A 157 -3.51 65.55 13.44
C ASN A 157 -2.58 66.00 14.58
N LEU A 158 -1.62 65.17 15.00
CA LEU A 158 -0.62 65.52 16.02
C LEU A 158 0.20 66.74 15.59
N ASN A 159 0.80 66.70 14.39
CA ASN A 159 1.59 67.81 13.85
C ASN A 159 0.78 69.11 13.77
N THR A 160 -0.52 69.01 13.42
CA THR A 160 -1.45 70.15 13.38
C THR A 160 -1.74 70.71 14.78
N CYS A 161 -1.88 69.83 15.79
CA CYS A 161 -2.00 70.24 17.20
C CYS A 161 -0.73 70.93 17.70
N GLU A 162 0.46 70.41 17.35
CA GLU A 162 1.75 70.97 17.76
C GLU A 162 1.98 72.36 17.16
N GLU A 163 1.75 72.55 15.85
CA GLU A 163 1.84 73.86 15.19
C GLU A 163 0.89 74.88 15.82
N LYS A 164 -0.39 74.50 16.01
CA LYS A 164 -1.41 75.37 16.59
C LYS A 164 -1.15 75.70 18.06
N ASN A 165 -0.66 74.76 18.85
CA ASN A 165 -0.23 75.02 20.23
C ASN A 165 0.97 75.98 20.28
N GLY A 166 1.93 75.84 19.35
CA GLY A 166 3.04 76.77 19.18
C GLY A 166 2.57 78.20 18.86
N LYS A 167 1.62 78.34 17.94
CA LYS A 167 0.97 79.63 17.61
C LYS A 167 0.25 80.24 18.82
N LEU A 168 -0.59 79.47 19.52
CA LEU A 168 -1.30 79.93 20.72
C LEU A 168 -0.34 80.38 21.84
N TYR A 169 0.76 79.65 22.07
CA TYR A 169 1.78 80.03 23.04
C TYR A 169 2.53 81.31 22.65
N ALA A 170 2.80 81.53 21.35
CA ALA A 170 3.38 82.77 20.86
C ALA A 170 2.43 83.97 21.09
N TYR A 171 1.14 83.85 20.71
CA TYR A 171 0.15 84.91 20.94
C TYR A 171 -0.08 85.18 22.43
N GLY A 172 -0.03 84.16 23.29
CA GLY A 172 -0.04 84.33 24.74
C GLY A 172 1.13 85.16 25.26
N LYS A 173 2.34 84.97 24.70
CA LYS A 173 3.50 85.82 25.01
C LYS A 173 3.36 87.24 24.48
N ASP A 174 2.89 87.42 23.25
CA ASP A 174 2.63 88.75 22.67
C ASP A 174 1.68 89.56 23.56
N LEU A 175 0.60 88.93 24.05
CA LEU A 175 -0.39 89.54 24.93
C LEU A 175 0.20 89.93 26.30
N ILE A 176 1.01 89.06 26.91
CA ILE A 176 1.71 89.36 28.16
C ILE A 176 2.69 90.53 27.95
N GLN A 177 3.48 90.52 26.87
CA GLN A 177 4.44 91.59 26.58
C GLN A 177 3.77 92.95 26.30
N ILE A 178 2.55 92.98 25.77
CA ILE A 178 1.75 94.21 25.59
C ILE A 178 1.30 94.79 26.95
N TYR A 179 1.12 93.96 27.96
CA TYR A 179 0.68 94.36 29.31
C TYR A 179 1.86 94.70 30.23
N ASP A 180 2.92 93.89 30.21
CA ASP A 180 4.13 94.03 31.03
C ASP A 180 5.05 95.19 30.60
N ASP A 181 4.78 95.83 29.46
CA ASP A 181 5.43 97.08 29.03
C ASP A 181 4.56 98.31 29.33
N PRO A 182 4.63 98.89 30.55
CA PRO A 182 3.91 100.09 30.89
C PRO A 182 4.32 101.29 30.03
N SER A 183 5.48 101.31 29.37
CA SER A 183 5.84 102.44 28.49
C SER A 183 4.88 102.56 27.31
N ARG A 184 4.36 101.44 26.80
CA ARG A 184 3.39 101.40 25.69
C ARG A 184 1.96 101.59 26.18
N TYR A 185 1.57 100.95 27.28
CA TYR A 185 0.23 101.10 27.85
C TYR A 185 0.00 102.51 28.44
N GLU A 186 0.96 103.03 29.22
CA GLU A 186 0.87 104.37 29.81
C GLU A 186 1.05 105.50 28.78
N ALA A 187 1.74 105.29 27.66
CA ALA A 187 1.78 106.27 26.57
C ALA A 187 0.41 106.46 25.89
N VAL A 188 -0.43 105.41 25.90
CA VAL A 188 -1.83 105.48 25.44
C VAL A 188 -2.74 106.03 26.54
N MET A 189 -2.58 105.59 27.79
CA MET A 189 -3.49 105.94 28.90
C MET A 189 -3.25 107.30 29.56
N ARG A 190 -2.00 107.77 29.74
CA ARG A 190 -1.71 108.96 30.58
C ARG A 190 -1.96 110.32 29.91
N LYS A 191 -2.44 110.38 28.64
CA LYS A 191 -2.35 111.63 27.86
C LYS A 191 -3.61 112.47 27.66
N GLU A 192 -4.84 111.95 27.72
CA GLU A 192 -6.05 112.77 27.48
C GLU A 192 -7.29 112.37 28.31
N LYS A 193 -8.30 113.25 28.32
CA LYS A 193 -9.61 113.07 28.98
C LYS A 193 -10.77 112.73 28.03
N PHE A 194 -10.53 112.51 26.73
CA PHE A 194 -11.58 112.35 25.70
C PHE A 194 -11.32 111.13 24.81
N PHE A 195 -11.69 109.94 25.29
CA PHE A 195 -11.39 108.66 24.60
C PHE A 195 -12.42 108.27 23.53
N GLN A 196 -12.16 108.64 22.27
CA GLN A 196 -12.78 108.00 21.09
C GLN A 196 -11.72 107.43 20.12
N LEU A 197 -10.73 108.21 19.69
CA LEU A 197 -9.72 107.73 18.73
C LEU A 197 -8.87 106.56 19.26
N LYS A 198 -8.37 106.66 20.50
CA LYS A 198 -7.61 105.58 21.15
C LYS A 198 -8.46 104.35 21.52
N ARG A 199 -9.78 104.47 21.55
CA ARG A 199 -10.68 103.31 21.70
C ARG A 199 -10.62 102.43 20.45
N VAL A 200 -10.66 103.03 19.26
CA VAL A 200 -10.54 102.29 17.98
C VAL A 200 -9.17 101.62 17.83
N GLU A 201 -8.09 102.24 18.30
CA GLU A 201 -6.77 101.57 18.35
C GLU A 201 -6.76 100.33 19.27
N LEU A 202 -7.37 100.42 20.45
CA LEU A 202 -7.50 99.28 21.37
C LEU A 202 -8.43 98.19 20.83
N GLU A 203 -9.56 98.56 20.21
CA GLU A 203 -10.49 97.63 19.54
C GLU A 203 -9.79 96.90 18.39
N ASN A 204 -9.01 97.60 17.55
CA ASN A 204 -8.21 97.01 16.49
C ASN A 204 -7.12 96.04 17.01
N ILE A 205 -6.45 96.37 18.12
CA ILE A 205 -5.46 95.49 18.75
C ILE A 205 -6.14 94.22 19.30
N LEU A 206 -7.26 94.39 20.00
CA LEU A 206 -7.99 93.29 20.62
C LEU A 206 -8.60 92.36 19.56
N GLN A 207 -9.19 92.92 18.48
CA GLN A 207 -9.72 92.16 17.36
C GLN A 207 -8.61 91.37 16.63
N ASN A 208 -7.48 92.00 16.29
CA ASN A 208 -6.35 91.33 15.65
C ASN A 208 -5.81 90.16 16.48
N GLN A 209 -5.75 90.29 17.81
CA GLN A 209 -5.37 89.18 18.69
C GLN A 209 -6.47 88.12 18.82
N GLN A 210 -7.76 88.48 18.75
CA GLN A 210 -8.86 87.52 18.71
C GLN A 210 -8.85 86.72 17.40
N ASP A 211 -8.72 87.37 16.25
CA ASP A 211 -8.64 86.74 14.92
C ASP A 211 -7.50 85.70 14.87
N LYS A 212 -6.33 86.03 15.43
CA LYS A 212 -5.19 85.11 15.60
C LYS A 212 -5.49 83.91 16.50
N LEU A 213 -6.16 84.13 17.63
CA LEU A 213 -6.53 83.05 18.56
C LEU A 213 -7.53 82.09 17.91
N ASP A 214 -8.49 82.60 17.14
CA ASP A 214 -9.44 81.77 16.39
C ASP A 214 -8.78 81.08 15.17
N GLU A 215 -7.80 81.68 14.48
CA GLU A 215 -7.01 80.99 13.44
C GLU A 215 -6.18 79.84 14.05
N ALA A 216 -5.52 80.06 15.19
CA ALA A 216 -4.71 79.04 15.85
C ALA A 216 -5.53 78.02 16.65
N ARG A 217 -6.85 78.21 16.83
CA ARG A 217 -7.72 77.25 17.49
C ARG A 217 -7.71 75.89 16.78
N PHE A 218 -7.46 74.81 17.51
CA PHE A 218 -7.58 73.46 16.95
C PHE A 218 -9.06 73.07 16.80
N VAL A 219 -9.42 72.59 15.61
CA VAL A 219 -10.72 72.00 15.31
C VAL A 219 -10.45 70.58 14.81
N ARG A 220 -11.01 69.58 15.51
CA ARG A 220 -10.88 68.18 15.09
C ARG A 220 -11.57 68.00 13.73
N PRO A 221 -10.89 67.51 12.69
CA PRO A 221 -11.57 67.20 11.43
C PRO A 221 -12.59 66.09 11.66
N SER A 222 -13.85 66.35 11.32
CA SER A 222 -14.86 65.29 11.19
C SER A 222 -14.52 64.42 9.99
N LYS A 223 -14.65 63.09 10.13
CA LYS A 223 -14.57 62.22 8.96
C LYS A 223 -15.68 62.60 7.97
N PRO A 224 -15.40 62.72 6.66
CA PRO A 224 -16.46 62.55 5.67
C PRO A 224 -17.03 61.13 5.80
N TYR A 225 -18.33 61.01 5.53
CA TYR A 225 -19.03 59.72 5.47
C TYR A 225 -18.75 59.01 4.13
#